data_AF-A0A2N2WUU9-F1
#
_entry.id   AF-A0A2N2WUU9-F1
#
_cell.length_a   1.000
_cell.length_b   1.000
_cell.length_c   1.000
_cell.angle_alpha   90.00
_cell.angle_beta   90.00
_cell.angle_gamma   90.00
#
_symmetry.space_group_name_H-M   'P 1'
#
loop_
_entity.id
_entity.type
_entity.pdbx_description
1 polymer ?
#
loop_
_entity_poly.entity_id
_entity_poly.type
_entity_poly.pdbx_seq_one_letter_code
_entity_poly.pdbx_strand_id
1 'polypeptide(L)'
;MNKIRKANMDFDAFLNKLHNHSKAIYENAMDEATENGRIINWLVGLAGGGLIFSFNQYHNIAPDNKFLVVFQFFVFVVIIAAGFLHKWITGRFRSETSAIIRMMDFLSIEFALVPDDLISEIENEKLDDVFFNYLNGTYFQDEDEQNFKELIRKQTLYKRLATVLTVAIVLLMLLQFSFFFVAVSR
;
A
#
# COMPACT_ATOMS: atom_id res chain seq x y z
N MET A 1 7.16 11.53 49.57
CA MET A 1 6.61 11.90 48.25
C MET A 1 7.44 13.05 47.67
N ASN A 2 8.32 12.76 46.71
CA ASN A 2 8.99 13.69 45.77
C ASN A 2 10.39 13.16 45.45
N LYS A 3 10.47 12.39 44.35
CA LYS A 3 11.61 12.24 43.41
C LYS A 3 11.34 11.13 42.39
N ILE A 4 10.54 10.12 42.75
CA ILE A 4 10.13 9.03 41.84
C ILE A 4 9.13 9.50 40.78
N ARG A 5 8.30 10.51 41.08
CA ARG A 5 7.25 11.01 40.17
C ARG A 5 7.76 11.92 39.03
N LYS A 6 9.06 12.24 38.98
CA LYS A 6 9.62 13.17 37.98
C LYS A 6 10.28 12.47 36.79
N ALA A 7 10.49 11.14 36.87
CA ALA A 7 10.89 10.30 35.75
C ALA A 7 9.69 9.72 34.96
N ASN A 8 8.53 9.54 35.62
CA ASN A 8 7.33 9.00 34.96
C ASN A 8 6.70 9.93 33.90
N MET A 9 7.08 11.20 33.81
CA MET A 9 6.46 12.14 32.86
C MET A 9 7.23 12.30 31.54
N ASP A 10 7.94 11.27 31.07
CA ASP A 10 8.25 11.22 29.62
C ASP A 10 8.22 9.82 29.01
N PHE A 11 8.09 8.74 29.80
CA PHE A 11 8.02 7.39 29.25
C PHE A 11 6.66 7.08 28.61
N ASP A 12 5.56 7.35 29.32
CA ASP A 12 4.21 7.22 28.75
C ASP A 12 4.02 8.16 27.55
N ALA A 13 4.63 9.34 27.60
CA ALA A 13 4.61 10.29 26.49
C ALA A 13 5.47 9.81 25.30
N PHE A 14 6.61 9.16 25.58
CA PHE A 14 7.46 8.53 24.58
C PHE A 14 6.75 7.35 23.91
N LEU A 15 6.18 6.41 24.66
CA LEU A 15 5.44 5.27 24.12
C LEU A 15 4.21 5.71 23.32
N ASN A 16 3.49 6.73 23.79
CA ASN A 16 2.39 7.31 23.01
C ASN A 16 2.88 7.94 21.70
N LYS A 17 4.03 8.64 21.70
CA LYS A 17 4.63 9.16 20.47
C LYS A 17 5.09 8.03 19.55
N LEU A 18 5.71 6.98 20.09
CA LEU A 18 6.17 5.80 19.38
C LEU A 18 5.01 5.11 18.68
N HIS A 19 3.97 4.77 19.43
CA HIS A 19 2.76 4.15 18.92
C HIS A 19 2.09 5.00 17.82
N ASN A 20 1.86 6.29 18.08
CA ASN A 20 1.24 7.20 17.12
C ASN A 20 2.09 7.35 15.84
N HIS A 21 3.41 7.40 15.97
CA HIS A 21 4.30 7.49 14.82
C HIS A 21 4.27 6.21 13.98
N SER A 22 4.38 5.04 14.62
CA SER A 22 4.29 3.76 13.93
C SER A 22 2.95 3.59 13.22
N LYS A 23 1.85 3.91 13.90
CA LYS A 23 0.50 3.91 13.30
C LYS A 23 0.40 4.80 12.08
N ALA A 24 0.91 6.03 12.16
CA ALA A 24 0.90 6.96 11.04
C ALA A 24 1.66 6.42 9.81
N ILE A 25 2.75 5.66 9.99
CA ILE A 25 3.47 5.02 8.87
C ILE A 25 2.55 4.08 8.09
N TYR A 26 1.78 3.25 8.78
CA TYR A 26 0.88 2.28 8.14
C TYR A 26 -0.39 2.93 7.58
N GLU A 27 -0.96 3.91 8.28
CA GLU A 27 -2.10 4.69 7.78
C GLU A 27 -1.75 5.45 6.49
N ASN A 28 -0.61 6.15 6.48
CA ASN A 28 -0.12 6.83 5.27
C ASN A 28 0.07 5.85 4.10
N ALA A 29 0.59 4.64 4.37
CA ALA A 29 0.74 3.63 3.34
C ALA A 29 -0.61 3.13 2.78
N MET A 30 -1.66 3.06 3.60
CA MET A 30 -3.01 2.73 3.15
C MET A 30 -3.64 3.84 2.31
N ASP A 31 -3.41 5.09 2.68
CA ASP A 31 -3.92 6.26 1.96
C ASP A 31 -3.27 6.37 0.58
N GLU A 32 -1.94 6.25 0.51
CA GLU A 32 -1.19 6.24 -0.76
C GLU A 32 -1.69 5.10 -1.68
N ALA A 33 -1.91 3.90 -1.14
CA ALA A 33 -2.44 2.78 -1.92
C ALA A 33 -3.88 3.04 -2.42
N THR A 34 -4.69 3.75 -1.63
CA THR A 34 -6.05 4.13 -2.02
C THR A 34 -6.05 5.18 -3.13
N GLU A 35 -5.17 6.17 -3.02
CA GLU A 35 -5.00 7.21 -4.03
C GLU A 35 -4.51 6.62 -5.36
N ASN A 36 -3.47 5.76 -5.31
CA ASN A 36 -2.98 5.03 -6.48
C ASN A 36 -4.09 4.19 -7.15
N GLY A 37 -4.96 3.55 -6.36
CA GLY A 37 -6.12 2.83 -6.88
C GLY A 37 -7.13 3.73 -7.61
N ARG A 38 -7.34 4.97 -7.14
CA ARG A 38 -8.19 5.96 -7.84
C ARG A 38 -7.57 6.41 -9.16
N ILE A 39 -6.27 6.69 -9.15
CA ILE A 39 -5.52 7.09 -10.35
C ILE A 39 -5.62 5.99 -11.43
N ILE A 40 -5.39 4.73 -11.06
CA ILE A 40 -5.50 3.60 -11.99
C ILE A 40 -6.91 3.50 -12.60
N ASN A 41 -7.97 3.61 -11.78
CA ASN A 41 -9.33 3.58 -12.30
C ASN A 41 -9.60 4.71 -13.30
N TRP A 42 -9.10 5.92 -13.00
CA TRP A 42 -9.24 7.06 -13.91
C TRP A 42 -8.51 6.82 -15.23
N LEU A 43 -7.28 6.29 -15.17
CA LEU A 43 -6.50 5.91 -16.36
C LEU A 43 -7.22 4.85 -17.20
N VAL A 44 -7.79 3.80 -16.58
CA VAL A 44 -8.59 2.79 -17.28
C VAL A 44 -9.76 3.44 -18.02
N GLY A 45 -10.46 4.40 -17.39
CA GLY A 45 -11.52 5.17 -18.02
C GLY A 45 -11.04 5.93 -19.26
N LEU A 46 -9.88 6.57 -19.19
CA LEU A 46 -9.27 7.25 -20.34
C LEU A 46 -8.90 6.29 -21.48
N ALA A 47 -8.32 5.12 -21.17
CA ALA A 47 -8.02 4.10 -22.18
C ALA A 47 -9.27 3.60 -22.90
N GLY A 48 -10.38 3.45 -22.17
CA GLY A 48 -11.69 3.12 -22.74
C GLY A 48 -12.21 4.20 -23.67
N GLY A 49 -12.09 5.48 -23.27
CA GLY A 49 -12.43 6.62 -24.10
C GLY A 49 -11.64 6.68 -25.41
N GLY A 50 -10.31 6.47 -25.34
CA GLY A 50 -9.45 6.41 -26.51
C GLY A 50 -9.83 5.26 -27.47
N LEU A 51 -10.21 4.10 -26.94
CA LEU A 51 -10.66 2.97 -27.75
C LEU A 51 -11.99 3.25 -28.46
N ILE A 52 -12.98 3.80 -27.74
CA ILE A 52 -14.27 4.19 -28.33
C ILE A 52 -14.05 5.20 -29.46
N PHE A 53 -13.16 6.16 -29.25
CA PHE A 53 -12.82 7.15 -30.28
C PHE A 53 -12.22 6.49 -31.53
N SER A 54 -11.24 5.58 -31.37
CA SER A 54 -10.67 4.82 -32.49
C SER A 54 -11.72 4.04 -33.28
N PHE A 55 -12.68 3.41 -32.60
CA PHE A 55 -13.79 2.71 -33.27
C PHE A 55 -14.72 3.67 -34.02
N ASN A 56 -15.05 4.82 -33.44
CA ASN A 56 -15.88 5.82 -34.11
C ASN A 56 -15.23 6.40 -35.36
N GLN A 57 -13.89 6.49 -35.39
CA GLN A 57 -13.13 6.95 -36.55
C GLN A 57 -12.70 5.82 -37.50
N TYR A 58 -13.11 4.57 -37.24
CA TYR A 58 -12.57 3.40 -37.95
C TYR A 58 -12.69 3.46 -39.48
N HIS A 59 -13.72 4.13 -40.00
CA HIS A 59 -13.91 4.32 -41.44
C HIS A 59 -12.93 5.34 -42.06
N ASN A 60 -12.45 6.29 -41.26
CA ASN A 60 -11.52 7.34 -41.67
C ASN A 60 -10.05 6.91 -41.47
N ILE A 61 -9.81 5.85 -40.69
CA ILE A 61 -8.47 5.31 -40.46
C ILE A 61 -7.94 4.63 -41.73
N ALA A 62 -6.67 4.90 -42.07
CA ALA A 62 -5.98 4.28 -43.18
C ALA A 62 -6.08 2.73 -43.11
N PRO A 63 -6.32 2.02 -44.22
CA PRO A 63 -6.52 0.57 -44.22
C PRO A 63 -5.40 -0.19 -43.50
N ASP A 64 -4.15 0.23 -43.71
CA ASP A 64 -2.96 -0.38 -43.10
C ASP A 64 -2.90 -0.18 -41.58
N ASN A 65 -3.63 0.78 -41.00
CA ASN A 65 -3.64 1.04 -39.55
C ASN A 65 -4.82 0.40 -38.83
N LYS A 66 -5.81 -0.17 -39.55
CA LYS A 66 -7.02 -0.74 -38.95
C LYS A 66 -6.74 -1.88 -37.97
N PHE A 67 -5.67 -2.64 -38.19
CA PHE A 67 -5.26 -3.71 -37.27
C PHE A 67 -4.88 -3.17 -35.88
N LEU A 68 -4.37 -1.93 -35.78
CA LEU A 68 -3.98 -1.31 -34.51
C LEU A 68 -5.17 -1.10 -33.60
N VAL A 69 -6.36 -0.81 -34.14
CA VAL A 69 -7.60 -0.68 -33.35
C VAL A 69 -7.99 -2.00 -32.72
N VAL A 70 -7.77 -3.13 -33.41
CA VAL A 70 -8.01 -4.47 -32.87
C VAL A 70 -7.00 -4.79 -31.76
N PHE A 71 -5.72 -4.48 -31.94
CA PHE A 71 -4.72 -4.61 -30.86
C PHE A 71 -5.03 -3.71 -29.66
N GLN A 72 -5.50 -2.49 -29.91
CA GLN A 72 -5.95 -1.56 -28.87
C GLN A 72 -7.13 -2.13 -28.07
N PHE A 73 -8.03 -2.88 -28.70
CA PHE A 73 -9.08 -3.61 -27.98
C PHE A 73 -8.49 -4.70 -27.06
N PHE A 74 -7.57 -5.53 -27.57
CA PHE A 74 -6.94 -6.58 -26.77
C PHE A 74 -6.14 -6.01 -25.59
N VAL A 75 -5.35 -4.96 -25.81
CA VAL A 75 -4.62 -4.27 -24.75
C VAL A 75 -5.58 -3.70 -23.71
N PHE A 76 -6.71 -3.13 -24.13
CA PHE A 76 -7.73 -2.65 -23.20
C PHE A 76 -8.32 -3.76 -22.31
N VAL A 77 -8.61 -4.93 -22.87
CA VAL A 77 -9.07 -6.09 -22.08
C VAL A 77 -8.04 -6.51 -21.05
N VAL A 78 -6.75 -6.53 -21.42
CA VAL A 78 -5.64 -6.83 -20.48
C VAL A 78 -5.54 -5.76 -19.39
N ILE A 79 -5.70 -4.47 -19.73
CA ILE A 79 -5.74 -3.37 -18.76
C ILE A 79 -6.87 -3.57 -17.75
N ILE A 80 -8.08 -3.94 -18.19
CA ILE A 80 -9.21 -4.22 -17.29
C ILE A 80 -8.89 -5.38 -16.35
N ALA A 81 -8.37 -6.49 -16.89
CA ALA A 81 -8.02 -7.66 -16.09
C ALA A 81 -6.94 -7.33 -15.05
N ALA A 82 -5.89 -6.61 -15.46
CA ALA A 82 -4.84 -6.14 -14.57
C ALA A 82 -5.38 -5.16 -13.51
N GLY A 83 -6.30 -4.28 -13.88
CA GLY A 83 -6.97 -3.35 -12.96
C GLY A 83 -7.81 -4.06 -11.90
N PHE A 84 -8.55 -5.11 -12.27
CA PHE A 84 -9.29 -5.94 -11.31
C PHE A 84 -8.34 -6.64 -10.34
N LEU A 85 -7.26 -7.24 -10.85
CA LEU A 85 -6.25 -7.89 -10.03
C LEU A 85 -5.57 -6.88 -9.08
N HIS A 86 -5.22 -5.69 -9.59
CA HIS A 86 -4.65 -4.61 -8.79
C HIS A 86 -5.60 -4.20 -7.65
N LYS A 87 -6.90 -4.02 -7.94
CA LYS A 87 -7.91 -3.71 -6.91
C LYS A 87 -7.96 -4.79 -5.83
N TRP A 88 -7.92 -6.06 -6.22
CA TRP A 88 -7.94 -7.18 -5.28
C TRP A 88 -6.68 -7.21 -4.39
N ILE A 89 -5.48 -7.08 -4.99
CA ILE A 89 -4.20 -7.06 -4.26
C ILE A 89 -4.13 -5.86 -3.30
N THR A 90 -4.50 -4.68 -3.76
CA THR A 90 -4.55 -3.47 -2.92
C THR A 90 -5.56 -3.61 -1.78
N GLY A 91 -6.69 -4.28 -2.02
CA GLY A 91 -7.65 -4.64 -0.98
C GLY A 91 -7.04 -5.55 0.09
N ARG A 92 -6.28 -6.58 -0.32
CA ARG A 92 -5.53 -7.45 0.60
C ARG A 92 -4.48 -6.68 1.38
N PHE A 93 -3.64 -5.90 0.71
CA PHE A 93 -2.64 -5.03 1.35
C PHE A 93 -3.25 -4.14 2.45
N ARG A 94 -4.39 -3.49 2.17
CA ARG A 94 -5.09 -2.64 3.14
C ARG A 94 -5.64 -3.42 4.32
N SER A 95 -6.18 -4.61 4.07
CA SER A 95 -6.68 -5.49 5.13
C SER A 95 -5.55 -5.93 6.08
N GLU A 96 -4.43 -6.40 5.53
CA GLU A 96 -3.28 -6.81 6.35
C GLU A 96 -2.69 -5.61 7.11
N THR A 97 -2.60 -4.45 6.46
CA THR A 97 -2.10 -3.21 7.11
C THR A 97 -3.00 -2.77 8.26
N SER A 98 -4.33 -2.89 8.11
CA SER A 98 -5.26 -2.61 9.22
C SER A 98 -5.11 -3.61 10.37
N ALA A 99 -4.82 -4.88 10.08
CA ALA A 99 -4.54 -5.87 11.11
C ALA A 99 -3.26 -5.54 11.89
N ILE A 100 -2.19 -5.13 11.21
CA ILE A 100 -0.94 -4.66 11.84
C ILE A 100 -1.21 -3.47 12.76
N ILE A 101 -1.98 -2.47 12.30
CA ILE A 101 -2.36 -1.31 13.12
C ILE A 101 -3.07 -1.75 14.40
N ARG A 102 -4.03 -2.68 14.31
CA ARG A 102 -4.73 -3.21 15.48
C ARG A 102 -3.81 -3.95 16.44
N MET A 103 -2.86 -4.73 15.92
CA MET A 103 -1.88 -5.41 16.78
C MET A 103 -0.99 -4.41 17.51
N MET A 104 -0.58 -3.32 16.86
CA MET A 104 0.15 -2.24 17.54
C MET A 104 -0.72 -1.47 18.56
N ASP A 105 -2.03 -1.34 18.30
CA ASP A 105 -2.98 -0.78 19.29
C ASP A 105 -3.03 -1.70 20.53
N PHE A 106 -3.08 -3.03 20.36
CA PHE A 106 -3.01 -3.98 21.47
C PHE A 106 -1.69 -3.91 22.23
N LEU A 107 -0.56 -3.87 21.52
CA LEU A 107 0.76 -3.76 22.13
C LEU A 107 0.85 -2.51 23.01
N SER A 108 0.37 -1.37 22.51
CA SER A 108 0.35 -0.12 23.30
C SER A 108 -0.51 -0.23 24.55
N ILE A 109 -1.59 -1.02 24.53
CA ILE A 109 -2.43 -1.28 25.72
C ILE A 109 -1.67 -2.17 26.70
N GLU A 110 -0.99 -3.22 26.24
CA GLU A 110 -0.18 -4.10 27.09
C GLU A 110 0.94 -3.34 27.80
N PHE A 111 1.65 -2.46 27.07
CA PHE A 111 2.65 -1.57 27.63
C PHE A 111 2.09 -0.67 28.75
N ALA A 112 0.85 -0.18 28.60
CA ALA A 112 0.19 0.62 29.63
C ALA A 112 -0.23 -0.19 30.87
N LEU A 113 -0.36 -1.52 30.74
CA LEU A 113 -0.80 -2.43 31.80
C LEU A 113 0.38 -3.05 32.57
N VAL A 114 1.56 -3.19 31.95
CA VAL A 114 2.76 -3.80 32.57
C VAL A 114 4.00 -2.90 32.40
N PRO A 115 4.07 -1.76 33.10
CA PRO A 115 5.15 -0.78 32.91
C PRO A 115 6.50 -1.23 33.49
N ASP A 116 6.52 -1.95 34.62
CA ASP A 116 7.74 -2.07 35.44
C ASP A 116 8.84 -2.96 34.82
N ASP A 117 8.48 -4.04 34.11
CA ASP A 117 9.46 -4.95 33.50
C ASP A 117 10.04 -4.37 32.19
N LEU A 118 9.19 -3.74 31.38
CA LEU A 118 9.53 -3.17 30.07
C LEU A 118 10.27 -1.83 30.15
N ILE A 119 10.00 -1.01 31.17
CA ILE A 119 10.79 0.21 31.41
C ILE A 119 12.25 -0.13 31.62
N SER A 120 12.55 -1.22 32.34
CA SER A 120 13.93 -1.61 32.63
C SER A 120 14.71 -2.08 31.40
N GLU A 121 14.04 -2.75 30.45
CA GLU A 121 14.65 -3.14 29.17
C GLU A 121 14.83 -1.91 28.27
N ILE A 122 13.80 -1.07 28.13
CA ILE A 122 13.82 0.10 27.23
C ILE A 122 14.79 1.18 27.72
N GLU A 123 14.95 1.39 29.04
CA GLU A 123 15.93 2.35 29.59
C GLU A 123 17.38 1.99 29.26
N ASN A 124 17.67 0.71 28.99
CA ASN A 124 19.01 0.23 28.67
C ASN A 124 19.28 0.08 27.16
N GLU A 125 18.26 0.24 26.32
CA GLU A 125 18.37 0.17 24.86
C GLU A 125 18.53 1.56 24.22
N LYS A 126 19.12 1.62 23.02
CA LYS A 126 19.12 2.86 22.24
C LYS A 126 17.71 3.11 21.70
N LEU A 127 17.30 4.37 21.65
CA LEU A 127 15.97 4.76 21.15
C LEU A 127 15.66 4.22 19.73
N ASP A 128 16.67 4.17 18.86
CA ASP A 128 16.52 3.61 17.50
C ASP A 128 16.25 2.10 17.54
N ASP A 129 16.89 1.38 18.46
CA ASP A 129 16.70 -0.06 18.64
C ASP A 129 15.30 -0.34 19.23
N VAL A 130 14.85 0.48 20.19
CA VAL A 130 13.50 0.41 20.76
C VAL A 130 12.44 0.65 19.69
N PHE A 131 12.66 1.66 18.84
CA PHE A 131 11.79 1.95 17.71
C PHE A 131 11.72 0.78 16.73
N PHE A 132 12.87 0.19 16.40
CA PHE A 132 12.97 -0.94 15.47
C PHE A 132 12.33 -2.21 16.05
N ASN A 133 12.57 -2.51 17.33
CA ASN A 133 11.98 -3.63 18.05
C ASN A 133 10.46 -3.51 18.11
N TYR A 134 9.94 -2.31 18.36
CA TYR A 134 8.51 -2.03 18.37
C TYR A 134 7.88 -2.24 16.99
N LEU A 135 8.51 -1.74 15.91
CA LEU A 135 8.03 -1.94 14.54
C LEU A 135 8.09 -3.39 14.06
N ASN A 136 9.02 -4.19 14.59
CA ASN A 136 9.18 -5.59 14.24
C ASN A 136 8.38 -6.54 15.14
N GLY A 137 7.72 -6.00 16.16
CA GLY A 137 6.90 -6.78 17.07
C GLY A 137 7.70 -7.60 18.08
N THR A 138 8.97 -7.25 18.33
CA THR A 138 9.84 -7.97 19.27
C THR A 138 9.29 -7.99 20.70
N TYR A 139 8.41 -7.03 21.03
CA TYR A 139 7.75 -6.93 22.34
C TYR A 139 6.44 -7.73 22.45
N PHE A 140 5.98 -8.40 21.38
CA PHE A 140 4.86 -9.35 21.48
C PHE A 140 5.33 -10.67 22.10
N GLN A 141 4.39 -11.41 22.70
CA GLN A 141 4.64 -12.80 23.08
C GLN A 141 4.96 -13.66 21.85
N ASP A 142 5.72 -14.74 22.01
CA ASP A 142 6.26 -15.55 20.90
C ASP A 142 5.22 -15.95 19.82
N GLU A 143 4.00 -16.33 20.23
CA GLU A 143 2.93 -16.69 19.28
C GLU A 143 2.42 -15.47 18.48
N ASP A 144 2.26 -14.33 19.15
CA ASP A 144 1.80 -13.08 18.54
C ASP A 144 2.88 -12.43 17.69
N GLU A 145 4.15 -12.57 18.08
CA GLU A 145 5.30 -12.12 17.29
C GLU A 145 5.35 -12.87 15.94
N GLN A 146 5.15 -14.19 15.94
CA GLN A 146 5.10 -14.98 14.72
C GLN A 146 3.95 -14.55 13.80
N ASN A 147 2.76 -14.35 14.37
CA ASN A 147 1.60 -13.86 13.63
C ASN A 147 1.86 -12.47 13.03
N PHE A 148 2.46 -11.57 13.82
CA PHE A 148 2.81 -10.22 13.39
C PHE A 148 3.83 -10.23 12.25
N LYS A 149 4.89 -11.02 12.36
CA LYS A 149 5.90 -11.21 11.30
C LYS A 149 5.27 -11.77 10.02
N GLU A 150 4.34 -12.72 10.13
CA GLU A 150 3.62 -13.26 8.97
C GLU A 150 2.76 -12.17 8.30
N LEU A 151 2.04 -11.35 9.08
CA LEU A 151 1.27 -10.22 8.58
C LEU A 151 2.15 -9.20 7.87
N ILE A 152 3.28 -8.80 8.45
CA ILE A 152 4.24 -7.90 7.81
C ILE A 152 4.75 -8.49 6.48
N ARG A 153 5.07 -9.79 6.45
CA ARG A 153 5.54 -10.46 5.24
C ARG A 153 4.47 -10.47 4.15
N LYS A 154 3.22 -10.79 4.49
CA LYS A 154 2.08 -10.75 3.56
C LYS A 154 1.81 -9.33 3.06
N GLN A 155 1.79 -8.37 3.96
CA GLN A 155 1.60 -6.95 3.66
C GLN A 155 2.69 -6.43 2.70
N THR A 156 3.95 -6.77 2.96
CA THR A 156 5.08 -6.42 2.09
C THR A 156 4.95 -7.07 0.70
N LEU A 157 4.56 -8.35 0.64
CA LEU A 157 4.33 -9.05 -0.61
C LEU A 157 3.22 -8.37 -1.43
N TYR A 158 2.07 -8.10 -0.81
CA TYR A 158 0.95 -7.44 -1.50
C TYR A 158 1.31 -6.01 -1.92
N LYS A 159 2.08 -5.26 -1.12
CA LYS A 159 2.60 -3.94 -1.51
C LYS A 159 3.45 -4.04 -2.78
N ARG A 160 4.41 -4.96 -2.82
CA ARG A 160 5.27 -5.16 -4.00
C ARG A 160 4.47 -5.57 -5.23
N LEU A 161 3.52 -6.50 -5.08
CA LEU A 161 2.67 -6.94 -6.18
C LEU A 161 1.78 -5.81 -6.70
N ALA A 162 1.22 -4.98 -5.81
CA ALA A 162 0.47 -3.79 -6.19
C ALA A 162 1.35 -2.82 -6.99
N THR A 163 2.56 -2.51 -6.52
CA THR A 163 3.50 -1.63 -7.24
C THR A 163 3.85 -2.17 -8.62
N VAL A 164 4.15 -3.47 -8.75
CA VAL A 164 4.47 -4.09 -10.05
C VAL A 164 3.27 -4.00 -11.00
N LEU A 165 2.05 -4.26 -10.51
CA LEU A 165 0.84 -4.13 -11.30
C LEU A 165 0.58 -2.69 -11.72
N THR A 166 0.82 -1.70 -10.85
CA THR A 166 0.72 -0.28 -11.21
C THR A 166 1.63 0.05 -12.38
N VAL A 167 2.91 -0.35 -12.30
CA VAL A 167 3.87 -0.12 -13.40
C VAL A 167 3.42 -0.83 -14.68
N ALA A 168 2.98 -2.09 -14.58
CA ALA A 168 2.49 -2.83 -15.73
C ALA A 168 1.26 -2.18 -16.38
N ILE A 169 0.30 -1.70 -15.58
CA ILE A 169 -0.87 -0.97 -16.07
C ILE A 169 -0.43 0.32 -16.76
N VAL A 170 0.48 1.10 -16.18
CA VAL A 170 0.99 2.32 -16.82
C VAL A 170 1.67 2.02 -18.15
N LEU A 171 2.46 0.95 -18.25
CA LEU A 171 3.08 0.54 -19.51
C LEU A 171 2.03 0.11 -20.55
N LEU A 172 1.01 -0.65 -20.14
CA LEU A 172 -0.10 -1.02 -21.02
C LEU A 172 -0.90 0.20 -21.48
N MET A 173 -1.09 1.20 -20.60
CA MET A 173 -1.74 2.47 -20.92
C MET A 173 -0.93 3.26 -21.96
N LEU A 174 0.40 3.34 -21.81
CA LEU A 174 1.25 3.98 -22.81
C LEU A 174 1.16 3.26 -24.17
N LEU A 175 1.15 1.93 -24.17
CA LEU A 175 0.96 1.13 -25.37
C LEU A 175 -0.41 1.39 -26.02
N GLN A 176 -1.47 1.40 -25.21
CA GLN A 176 -2.84 1.71 -25.63
C GLN A 176 -2.93 3.08 -26.32
N PHE A 177 -2.35 4.11 -25.71
CA PHE A 177 -2.32 5.45 -26.29
C PHE A 177 -1.44 5.53 -27.52
N SER A 178 -0.35 4.78 -27.58
CA SER A 178 0.51 4.72 -28.77
C SER A 178 -0.26 4.17 -29.97
N PHE A 179 -1.03 3.08 -29.78
CA PHE A 179 -1.90 2.56 -30.84
C PHE A 179 -3.01 3.53 -31.22
N PHE A 180 -3.65 4.16 -30.24
CA PHE A 180 -4.64 5.22 -30.48
C PHE A 180 -4.08 6.32 -31.38
N PHE A 181 -2.95 6.93 -30.98
CA PHE A 181 -2.37 8.04 -31.73
C PHE A 181 -1.93 7.57 -33.11
N VAL A 182 -1.23 6.45 -33.27
CA VAL A 182 -0.82 5.99 -34.61
C VAL A 182 -2.01 5.67 -35.52
N ALA A 183 -3.09 5.11 -34.97
CA ALA A 183 -4.28 4.79 -35.74
C ALA A 183 -5.05 6.04 -36.19
N VAL A 184 -5.13 7.05 -35.31
CA VAL A 184 -5.97 8.26 -35.49
C VAL A 184 -5.20 9.45 -36.07
N SER A 185 -3.88 9.55 -35.87
CA SER A 185 -3.07 10.64 -36.41
C SER A 185 -2.74 10.39 -37.88
N ARG A 186 -3.71 10.66 -38.74
CA ARG A 186 -3.59 10.91 -40.18
C ARG A 186 -4.92 11.41 -40.73
#